data_AF-A0A160VJK5-F1
#
_entry.id   AF-A0A160VJK5-F1
#
_cell.length_a   1.000
_cell.length_b   1.000
_cell.length_c   1.000
_cell.angle_alpha   90.00
_cell.angle_beta   90.00
_cell.angle_gamma   90.00
#
_symmetry.space_group_name_H-M   'P 1'
#
loop_
_entity.id
_entity.type
_entity.pdbx_description
1 polymer ?
#
loop_
_entity_poly.entity_id
_entity_poly.type
_entity_poly.pdbx_seq_one_letter_code
_entity_poly.pdbx_strand_id
1 'polypeptide(L)'
;MTHSNWTSAAYLLDSKWIFSGVAKWIVTNPGLLSFVDTLNMWGLTLIGLSLMFGLMSRWGSIAGACLLVVYYIFHPPLVGLEYSKPPEGSYLLVDKNLVEACALFVLVMFPTSHITGLDRFLNKD
;
A
#
# COMPACT_ATOMS: atom_id res chain seq x y z
N MET A 1 -17.13 -3.68 -25.04
CA MET A 1 -17.24 -2.55 -24.09
C MET A 1 -15.98 -2.53 -23.23
N THR A 2 -14.90 -1.94 -23.73
CA THR A 2 -13.57 -1.95 -23.12
C THR A 2 -13.34 -0.63 -22.38
N HIS A 3 -13.98 -0.47 -21.22
CA HIS A 3 -13.38 0.41 -20.21
C HIS A 3 -12.41 -0.47 -19.44
N SER A 4 -11.12 -0.37 -19.78
CA SER A 4 -10.02 -0.95 -19.02
C SER A 4 -9.89 -0.20 -17.70
N ASN A 5 -10.90 -0.29 -16.84
CA ASN A 5 -10.85 0.27 -15.50
C ASN A 5 -9.81 -0.53 -14.70
N TRP A 6 -8.93 0.19 -14.01
CA TRP A 6 -8.00 -0.41 -13.08
C TRP A 6 -8.79 -1.22 -12.02
N THR A 7 -8.32 -2.42 -11.69
CA THR A 7 -8.91 -3.25 -10.65
C THR A 7 -7.83 -4.01 -9.88
N SER A 8 -8.04 -4.15 -8.57
CA SER A 8 -7.21 -4.94 -7.66
C SER A 8 -7.53 -6.44 -7.72
N ALA A 9 -8.51 -6.88 -8.53
CA ALA A 9 -8.94 -8.28 -8.60
C ALA A 9 -7.80 -9.24 -8.96
N ALA A 10 -6.97 -8.90 -9.94
CA ALA A 10 -5.84 -9.75 -10.34
C ALA A 10 -4.82 -9.92 -9.21
N TYR A 11 -4.57 -8.85 -8.46
CA TYR A 11 -3.73 -8.90 -7.26
C TYR A 11 -4.36 -9.81 -6.21
N LEU A 12 -5.62 -9.57 -5.83
CA LEU A 12 -6.31 -10.39 -4.84
C LEU A 12 -6.34 -11.89 -5.21
N LEU A 13 -6.56 -12.23 -6.48
CA LEU A 13 -6.59 -13.62 -6.94
C LEU A 13 -5.23 -14.32 -6.89
N ASP A 14 -4.12 -13.57 -6.98
CA ASP A 14 -2.76 -14.12 -6.86
C ASP A 14 -2.35 -14.35 -5.39
N SER A 15 -3.19 -13.96 -4.42
CA SER A 15 -3.01 -14.27 -3.01
C SER A 15 -3.21 -15.77 -2.74
N LYS A 16 -2.10 -16.49 -2.49
CA LYS A 16 -2.05 -17.96 -2.36
C LYS A 16 -1.99 -18.48 -0.93
N TRP A 17 -1.90 -17.61 0.07
CA TRP A 17 -1.76 -18.01 1.48
C TRP A 17 -3.10 -17.99 2.23
N ILE A 18 -3.08 -17.92 3.57
CA ILE A 18 -4.26 -18.01 4.45
C ILE A 18 -5.38 -17.01 4.09
N PHE A 19 -5.05 -15.90 3.43
CA PHE A 19 -6.00 -14.88 2.98
C PHE A 19 -6.61 -15.13 1.60
N SER A 20 -6.26 -16.22 0.90
CA SER A 20 -6.80 -16.55 -0.42
C SER A 20 -8.33 -16.68 -0.42
N GLY A 21 -8.91 -17.24 0.66
CA GLY A 21 -10.36 -17.35 0.80
C GLY A 21 -11.06 -15.99 0.91
N VAL A 22 -10.47 -15.07 1.68
CA VAL A 22 -10.98 -13.69 1.84
C VAL A 22 -10.86 -12.93 0.53
N ALA A 23 -9.72 -13.07 -0.16
CA ALA A 23 -9.47 -12.42 -1.44
C ALA A 23 -10.49 -12.86 -2.51
N LYS A 24 -10.75 -14.17 -2.61
CA LYS A 24 -11.81 -14.68 -3.51
C LYS A 24 -13.19 -14.16 -3.14
N TRP A 25 -13.51 -14.07 -1.85
CA TRP A 25 -14.80 -13.54 -1.40
C TRP A 25 -14.97 -12.07 -1.80
N ILE A 26 -13.91 -11.25 -1.68
CA ILE A 26 -13.91 -9.85 -2.13
C ILE A 26 -14.12 -9.78 -3.65
N VAL A 27 -13.37 -10.57 -4.42
CA VAL A 27 -13.44 -10.56 -5.89
C VAL A 27 -14.79 -11.06 -6.42
N THR A 28 -15.42 -12.01 -5.72
CA THR A 28 -16.74 -12.55 -6.10
C THR A 28 -17.87 -11.55 -5.84
N ASN A 29 -17.65 -10.57 -4.95
CA ASN A 29 -18.64 -9.54 -4.60
C ASN A 29 -18.32 -8.22 -5.31
N PRO A 30 -19.04 -7.86 -6.40
CA PRO A 30 -18.71 -6.67 -7.20
C PRO A 30 -18.79 -5.35 -6.42
N GLY A 31 -19.70 -5.24 -5.44
CA GLY A 31 -19.78 -4.06 -4.57
C GLY A 31 -18.56 -3.89 -3.66
N LEU A 32 -18.07 -5.00 -3.07
CA LEU A 32 -16.87 -4.98 -2.23
C LEU A 32 -15.61 -4.73 -3.05
N LEU A 33 -15.50 -5.38 -4.22
CA LEU A 33 -14.38 -5.18 -5.13
C LEU A 33 -14.28 -3.71 -5.58
N SER A 34 -15.39 -3.09 -5.98
CA SER A 34 -15.42 -1.67 -6.37
C SER A 34 -15.02 -0.73 -5.23
N PHE A 35 -15.44 -1.04 -4.00
CA PHE A 35 -15.03 -0.29 -2.81
C PHE A 35 -13.52 -0.40 -2.55
N VAL A 36 -12.98 -1.62 -2.59
CA VAL A 36 -11.53 -1.87 -2.44
C VAL A 36 -10.73 -1.21 -3.57
N ASP A 37 -11.24 -1.22 -4.80
CA ASP A 37 -10.60 -0.58 -5.94
C ASP A 37 -10.54 0.94 -5.76
N THR A 38 -11.65 1.55 -5.34
CA THR A 38 -11.75 2.98 -5.05
C THR A 38 -10.82 3.38 -3.90
N LEU A 39 -10.78 2.59 -2.83
CA LEU A 39 -9.89 2.81 -1.69
C LEU A 39 -8.42 2.72 -2.07
N ASN A 40 -8.02 1.75 -2.88
CA ASN A 40 -6.63 1.62 -3.32
C ASN A 40 -6.23 2.81 -4.20
N MET A 41 -7.07 3.20 -5.18
CA MET A 41 -6.78 4.34 -6.05
C MET A 41 -6.63 5.64 -5.27
N TRP A 42 -7.63 6.00 -4.46
CA TRP A 42 -7.61 7.26 -3.72
C TRP A 42 -6.67 7.22 -2.52
N GLY A 43 -6.58 6.08 -1.83
CA GLY A 43 -5.69 5.90 -0.68
C GLY A 43 -4.23 6.11 -1.08
N LEU A 44 -3.74 5.39 -2.09
CA LEU A 44 -2.36 5.56 -2.58
C LEU A 44 -2.10 6.99 -3.06
N THR A 45 -3.05 7.57 -3.80
CA THR A 45 -2.91 8.93 -4.33
C THR A 45 -2.81 9.96 -3.19
N LEU A 46 -3.72 9.90 -2.22
CA LEU A 46 -3.73 10.84 -1.09
C LEU A 46 -2.50 10.68 -0.18
N ILE A 47 -2.06 9.43 0.06
CA ILE A 47 -0.84 9.16 0.82
C ILE A 47 0.38 9.74 0.08
N GLY A 48 0.50 9.47 -1.22
CA GLY A 48 1.59 10.00 -2.05
C GLY A 48 1.60 11.52 -2.07
N LEU A 49 0.45 12.17 -2.24
CA LEU A 49 0.34 13.63 -2.20
C LEU A 49 0.69 14.20 -0.82
N SER A 50 0.22 13.57 0.27
CA SER A 50 0.56 13.98 1.64
C SER A 50 2.07 13.93 1.88
N LEU A 51 2.74 12.88 1.41
CA LEU A 51 4.19 12.74 1.52
C LEU A 51 4.95 13.72 0.59
N MET A 52 4.49 13.91 -0.65
CA MET A 52 5.13 14.83 -1.61
C MET A 52 5.04 16.29 -1.19
N PHE A 53 3.86 16.75 -0.74
CA PHE A 53 3.67 18.12 -0.26
C PHE A 53 4.16 18.32 1.18
N GLY A 54 4.51 17.23 1.87
CA GLY A 54 4.91 17.25 3.29
C GLY A 54 3.79 17.71 4.22
N LEU A 55 2.53 17.69 3.76
CA LEU A 55 1.34 18.06 4.52
C LEU A 55 0.91 16.86 5.36
N MET A 56 0.85 17.01 6.68
CA MET A 56 0.42 15.93 7.58
C MET A 56 1.27 14.66 7.40
N SER A 57 2.58 14.82 7.15
CA SER A 57 3.46 13.71 6.74
C SER A 57 3.50 12.55 7.75
N ARG A 58 3.25 12.82 9.04
CA ARG A 58 3.14 11.77 10.07
C ARG A 58 1.96 10.85 9.79
N TRP A 59 0.77 11.40 9.54
CA TRP A 59 -0.42 10.59 9.26
C TRP A 59 -0.36 9.94 7.88
N GLY A 60 0.20 10.63 6.87
CA GLY A 60 0.47 10.06 5.56
C GLY A 60 1.42 8.86 5.64
N SER A 61 2.50 8.98 6.43
CA SER A 61 3.47 7.88 6.63
C SER A 61 2.86 6.70 7.38
N ILE A 62 2.04 6.94 8.42
CA ILE A 62 1.31 5.87 9.13
C ILE A 62 0.34 5.17 8.17
N ALA A 63 -0.47 5.93 7.43
CA ALA A 63 -1.43 5.37 6.48
C ALA A 63 -0.73 4.55 5.38
N GLY A 64 0.38 5.07 4.83
CA GLY A 64 1.20 4.35 3.84
C GLY A 64 1.82 3.08 4.41
N ALA A 65 2.39 3.13 5.62
CA ALA A 65 2.97 1.95 6.26
C ALA A 65 1.90 0.87 6.50
N CYS A 66 0.73 1.26 7.02
CA CYS A 66 -0.41 0.34 7.19
C CYS A 66 -0.83 -0.29 5.86
N LEU A 67 -0.95 0.50 4.79
CA LEU A 67 -1.34 -0.01 3.47
C LEU A 67 -0.33 -1.03 2.92
N LEU A 68 0.96 -0.72 3.02
CA LEU A 68 2.03 -1.62 2.57
C LEU A 68 2.07 -2.92 3.37
N VAL A 69 1.82 -2.86 4.69
CA VAL A 69 1.69 -4.05 5.52
C VAL A 69 0.50 -4.91 5.07
N VAL A 70 -0.63 -4.30 4.71
CA VAL A 70 -1.77 -5.04 4.14
C VAL A 70 -1.36 -5.74 2.85
N TYR A 71 -0.67 -5.06 1.93
CA TYR A 71 -0.18 -5.70 0.70
C TYR A 71 0.80 -6.85 0.98
N TYR A 72 1.72 -6.67 1.92
CA TYR A 72 2.62 -7.73 2.38
C TYR A 72 1.86 -8.95 2.91
N ILE A 73 0.79 -8.76 3.67
CA ILE A 73 -0.02 -9.85 4.22
C ILE A 73 -0.77 -10.61 3.12
N PHE A 74 -1.24 -9.92 2.08
CA PHE A 74 -1.91 -10.57 0.94
C PHE A 74 -0.91 -11.30 0.02
N HIS A 75 0.33 -10.82 -0.09
CA HIS A 75 1.40 -11.44 -0.88
C HIS A 75 2.69 -11.59 -0.06
N PRO A 76 2.70 -12.50 0.92
CA PRO A 76 3.92 -12.72 1.69
C PRO A 76 4.97 -13.37 0.77
N PRO A 77 6.20 -12.86 0.71
CA PRO A 77 7.30 -13.43 -0.05
C PRO A 77 7.79 -14.73 0.62
N LEU A 78 6.97 -15.78 0.58
CA LEU A 78 7.29 -17.09 1.13
C LEU A 78 8.03 -17.92 0.09
N VAL A 79 9.16 -18.49 0.50
CA VAL A 79 9.92 -19.45 -0.30
C VAL A 79 9.02 -20.65 -0.63
N GLY A 80 8.74 -20.86 -1.92
CA GLY A 80 7.92 -21.98 -2.42
C GLY A 80 6.55 -21.60 -2.99
N LEU A 81 6.14 -20.32 -2.93
CA LEU A 81 4.98 -19.81 -3.67
C LEU A 81 5.44 -19.13 -4.96
N GLU A 82 5.17 -19.76 -6.10
CA GLU A 82 5.32 -19.08 -7.39
C GLU A 82 4.17 -18.11 -7.57
N TYR A 83 4.44 -16.81 -7.52
CA TYR A 83 3.48 -15.77 -7.85
C TYR A 83 3.48 -15.51 -9.36
N SER A 84 2.34 -15.06 -9.90
CA SER A 84 2.20 -14.85 -11.35
C SER A 84 3.07 -13.69 -11.85
N LYS A 85 3.49 -12.80 -10.93
CA LYS A 85 4.44 -11.73 -11.21
C LYS A 85 5.87 -12.24 -11.00
N PRO A 86 6.76 -12.10 -12.01
CA PRO A 86 8.16 -12.50 -11.84
C PRO A 86 8.76 -11.72 -10.66
N PRO A 87 9.49 -12.39 -9.76
CA PRO A 87 10.10 -11.73 -8.63
C PRO A 87 11.10 -10.68 -9.13
N GLU A 88 10.90 -9.42 -8.73
CA GLU A 88 11.79 -8.29 -9.06
C GLU A 88 13.14 -8.38 -8.30
N GLY A 89 13.39 -9.44 -7.52
CA GLY A 89 14.64 -9.71 -6.80
C GLY A 89 14.66 -11.07 -6.09
N SER A 90 15.71 -11.34 -5.30
CA SER A 90 15.80 -12.55 -4.47
C SER A 90 14.99 -12.37 -3.18
N TYR A 91 13.70 -12.68 -3.25
CA TYR A 91 12.79 -12.58 -2.11
C TYR A 91 12.84 -13.87 -1.27
N LEU A 92 13.63 -13.87 -0.20
CA LEU A 92 13.62 -14.97 0.77
C LEU A 92 12.52 -14.79 1.83
N LEU A 93 12.36 -13.57 2.35
CA LEU A 93 11.35 -13.18 3.36
C LEU A 93 11.04 -11.67 3.38
N VAL A 94 11.89 -10.84 2.77
CA VAL A 94 11.75 -9.37 2.76
C VAL A 94 11.45 -8.92 1.35
N ASP A 95 10.27 -8.36 1.11
CA ASP A 95 9.90 -7.76 -0.18
C ASP A 95 10.06 -6.23 -0.17
N LYS A 96 9.78 -5.61 -1.32
CA LYS A 96 9.84 -4.15 -1.46
C LYS A 96 8.80 -3.44 -0.56
N ASN A 97 7.59 -3.98 -0.41
CA ASN A 97 6.56 -3.35 0.42
C ASN A 97 6.98 -3.30 1.89
N LEU A 98 7.65 -4.35 2.39
CA LEU A 98 8.18 -4.38 3.76
C LEU A 98 9.29 -3.34 3.94
N VAL A 99 10.21 -3.22 2.98
CA VAL A 99 11.28 -2.21 3.01
C VAL A 99 10.69 -0.80 3.00
N GLU A 100 9.69 -0.54 2.15
CA GLU A 100 8.99 0.75 2.08
C GLU A 100 8.21 1.04 3.37
N ALA A 101 7.56 0.04 3.96
CA ALA A 101 6.87 0.18 5.24
C ALA A 101 7.84 0.54 6.37
N CYS A 102 9.02 -0.08 6.41
CA CYS A 102 10.09 0.28 7.35
C CYS A 102 10.59 1.71 7.11
N ALA A 103 10.76 2.13 5.85
CA ALA A 103 11.16 3.48 5.51
C ALA A 103 10.12 4.52 5.98
N LEU A 104 8.84 4.25 5.74
CA LEU A 104 7.74 5.10 6.24
C LEU A 104 7.69 5.11 7.78
N PHE A 105 7.93 3.98 8.44
CA PHE A 105 8.02 3.93 9.90
C PHE A 105 9.17 4.80 10.44
N VAL A 106 10.32 4.81 9.77
CA VAL A 106 11.42 5.73 10.09
C VAL A 106 10.97 7.18 9.93
N LEU A 107 10.21 7.54 8.89
CA LEU A 107 9.65 8.89 8.73
C LEU A 107 8.63 9.26 9.81
N VAL A 108 7.92 8.28 10.39
CA VAL A 108 7.05 8.48 11.56
C VAL A 108 7.87 8.79 12.81
N MET A 109 8.96 8.04 13.03
CA MET A 109 9.86 8.19 14.19
C MET A 109 10.71 9.46 14.13
N PHE A 110 11.14 9.83 12.92
CA PHE A 110 11.87 11.06 12.63
C PHE A 110 10.99 11.97 11.76
N PRO A 111 10.07 12.74 12.36
CA PRO A 111 9.19 13.61 11.61
C PRO A 111 9.98 14.80 11.02
N THR A 112 10.62 14.59 9.87
CA THR A 112 11.32 15.62 9.08
C THR A 112 10.36 16.68 8.54
N SER A 113 9.05 16.43 8.62
CA SER A 113 7.97 17.39 8.28
C SER A 113 8.14 18.76 8.96
N HIS A 114 8.74 18.82 10.16
CA HIS A 114 9.02 20.10 10.85
C HIS A 114 10.11 20.95 10.16
N ILE A 115 10.99 20.34 9.34
CA ILE A 115 12.13 21.03 8.72
C ILE A 115 11.83 21.40 7.26
N THR A 116 11.12 20.56 6.51
CA THR A 116 10.89 20.72 5.04
C THR A 116 9.43 20.72 4.58
N GLY A 117 8.45 20.40 5.44
CA GLY A 117 7.04 20.32 5.05
C GLY A 117 6.33 21.69 5.01
N LEU A 118 5.29 21.79 4.17
CA LEU A 118 4.38 22.94 4.13
C LEU A 118 3.70 23.23 5.49
N ASP A 119 3.74 22.26 6.42
CA ASP A 119 3.35 22.40 7.82
C ASP A 119 4.02 23.60 8.52
N ARG A 120 5.25 23.95 8.11
CA ARG A 120 5.95 25.15 8.63
C ARG A 120 5.24 26.47 8.27
N PHE A 121 4.54 26.52 7.13
CA PHE A 121 3.83 27.74 6.71
C PHE A 121 2.51 27.95 7.44
N LEU A 122 1.92 26.89 8.01
CA LEU A 122 0.65 26.99 8.74
C LEU A 122 0.85 27.27 10.24
N ASN A 123 2.00 26.87 10.80
CA ASN A 123 2.34 27.03 12.22
C ASN A 123 3.17 28.30 12.54
N LYS A 124 3.07 29.33 11.71
CA LYS A 124 3.77 30.60 11.93
C LYS A 124 2.82 31.60 12.60
N ASP A 125 2.77 31.51 13.93
CA ASP A 125 2.46 32.67 14.79
C ASP A 125 3.76 33.42 15.12
#